data_AF-A0A2R5EVR8-F1
#
_entry.id   AF-A0A2R5EVR8-F1
#
_cell.length_a   1.000
_cell.length_b   1.000
_cell.length_c   1.000
_cell.angle_alpha   90.00
_cell.angle_beta   90.00
_cell.angle_gamma   90.00
#
_symmetry.space_group_name_H-M   'P 1'
#
loop_
_entity.id
_entity.type
_entity.pdbx_description
1 polymer ?
#
loop_
_entity_poly.entity_id
_entity_poly.type
_entity_poly.pdbx_seq_one_letter_code
_entity_poly.pdbx_strand_id
1 'polypeptide(L)' 'MNKSDLVRSIIVKYGITNAAVVGDRLSDINAAKDNGLVAIGCNFDFAQSDELTQADIVINDLIELKTLLPVNKKDDH' A
#
# COMPACT_ATOMS: atom_id res chain seq x y z
N MET A 1 7.14 -0.70 18.28
CA MET A 1 5.84 -0.98 17.63
C MET A 1 6.14 -1.42 16.22
N ASN A 2 5.67 -2.61 15.80
CA ASN A 2 5.87 -3.06 14.43
C ASN A 2 4.87 -2.34 13.52
N LYS A 3 5.25 -2.00 12.27
CA LYS A 3 4.40 -1.30 11.32
C LYS A 3 3.11 -2.09 11.04
N SER A 4 3.18 -3.42 11.05
CA SER A 4 2.01 -4.31 10.92
C SER A 4 0.96 -4.05 12.02
N ASP A 5 1.39 -3.80 13.27
CA ASP A 5 0.48 -3.50 14.39
C ASP A 5 -0.19 -2.13 14.21
N LEU A 6 0.57 -1.14 13.72
CA LEU A 6 0.05 0.19 13.43
C LEU A 6 -1.02 0.12 12.33
N VAL A 7 -0.74 -0.58 11.23
CA VAL A 7 -1.70 -0.77 10.13
C VAL A 7 -2.94 -1.51 10.63
N ARG A 8 -2.77 -2.58 11.42
CA ARG A 8 -3.90 -3.29 12.04
C ARG A 8 -4.78 -2.36 12.87
N SER A 9 -4.17 -1.50 13.68
CA SER A 9 -4.91 -0.56 14.54
C SER A 9 -5.74 0.44 13.72
N ILE A 10 -5.23 0.90 12.58
CA ILE A 10 -5.94 1.81 11.66
C ILE A 10 -7.12 1.08 11.02
N ILE A 11 -6.90 -0.14 10.52
CA ILE A 11 -7.97 -0.96 9.90
C ILE A 11 -9.12 -1.15 10.87
N VAL A 12 -8.83 -1.59 12.10
CA VAL A 12 -9.85 -1.84 13.13
C VAL A 12 -10.54 -0.54 13.54
N LYS A 13 -9.77 0.53 13.77
CA LYS A 13 -10.32 1.82 14.22
C LYS A 13 -11.31 2.44 13.24
N TYR A 14 -11.07 2.30 11.94
CA TYR A 14 -11.90 2.93 10.91
C TYR A 14 -12.80 1.94 10.15
N GLY A 15 -12.83 0.67 10.54
CA GLY A 15 -13.67 -0.35 9.88
C GLY A 15 -13.32 -0.55 8.40
N ILE A 16 -12.04 -0.43 8.04
CA ILE A 16 -11.58 -0.52 6.65
C ILE A 16 -11.71 -1.97 6.18
N THR A 17 -12.48 -2.19 5.11
CA THR A 17 -12.69 -3.52 4.52
C THR A 17 -11.93 -3.73 3.21
N ASN A 18 -11.48 -2.65 2.57
CA ASN A 18 -10.71 -2.69 1.33
C ASN A 18 -9.68 -1.56 1.34
N ALA A 19 -8.39 -1.92 1.28
CA ALA A 19 -7.29 -0.97 1.27
C ALA A 19 -6.01 -1.58 0.69
N ALA A 20 -5.06 -0.71 0.37
CA ALA A 20 -3.69 -1.05 0.01
C ALA A 20 -2.72 -0.28 0.90
N VAL A 21 -1.51 -0.81 1.09
CA VAL A 21 -0.39 -0.08 1.66
C VAL A 21 0.58 0.24 0.54
N VAL A 22 1.01 1.50 0.45
CA VAL A 22 1.97 1.98 -0.56
C VAL A 22 3.25 2.40 0.16
N GLY A 23 4.40 1.82 -0.20
CA GLY A 23 5.69 2.18 0.42
C GLY A 23 6.89 1.54 -0.27
N ASP A 24 8.07 2.10 -0.02
CA ASP A 24 9.35 1.74 -0.66
C ASP A 24 10.14 0.67 0.12
N ARG A 25 9.74 0.40 1.37
CA ARG A 25 10.43 -0.51 2.27
C ARG A 25 9.71 -1.85 2.44
N LEU A 26 10.50 -2.88 2.72
CA LEU A 26 10.00 -4.21 3.12
C LEU A 26 9.03 -4.14 4.31
N SER A 27 9.23 -3.20 5.24
CA SER A 27 8.31 -2.99 6.36
C SER A 27 6.89 -2.60 5.93
N ASP A 28 6.73 -1.84 4.84
CA ASP A 28 5.43 -1.46 4.29
C ASP A 28 4.76 -2.64 3.60
N ILE A 29 5.56 -3.40 2.83
CA ILE A 29 5.11 -4.61 2.14
C ILE A 29 4.61 -5.65 3.15
N ASN A 30 5.39 -5.92 4.20
CA ASN A 30 4.99 -6.86 5.26
C ASN A 30 3.77 -6.36 6.02
N ALA A 31 3.68 -5.06 6.33
CA ALA A 31 2.52 -4.50 6.99
C ALA A 31 1.24 -4.66 6.15
N ALA A 32 1.33 -4.60 4.82
CA ALA A 32 0.20 -4.92 3.95
C ALA A 32 -0.19 -6.40 4.06
N LYS A 33 0.78 -7.30 3.85
CA LYS A 33 0.57 -8.76 3.80
C LYS A 33 0.07 -9.34 5.12
N ASP A 34 0.67 -8.93 6.24
CA ASP A 34 0.26 -9.34 7.59
C ASP A 34 -1.18 -8.93 7.91
N ASN A 35 -1.70 -7.93 7.19
CA ASN A 35 -3.05 -7.42 7.33
C ASN A 35 -4.01 -7.85 6.21
N GLY A 36 -3.55 -8.68 5.26
CA GLY A 36 -4.36 -9.12 4.12
C GLY A 36 -4.73 -7.99 3.15
N LEU A 37 -3.92 -6.94 3.10
CA LEU A 37 -4.07 -5.81 2.19
C LEU A 37 -3.16 -5.98 0.97
N VAL A 38 -3.49 -5.28 -0.12
CA VAL A 38 -2.64 -5.21 -1.31
C VAL A 38 -1.35 -4.43 -0.98
N ALA A 39 -0.20 -5.02 -1.27
CA ALA A 39 1.11 -4.41 -1.12
C ALA A 39 1.53 -3.73 -2.42
N ILE A 40 1.59 -2.40 -2.43
CA ILE A 40 2.09 -1.62 -3.58
C ILE A 40 3.48 -1.10 -3.22
N GLY A 41 4.51 -1.76 -3.77
CA GLY A 41 5.89 -1.33 -3.66
C GLY A 41 6.13 -0.11 -4.54
N CYS A 42 6.68 0.95 -3.99
CA CYS A 42 6.99 2.15 -4.78
C CYS A 42 8.51 2.33 -4.93
N ASN A 43 8.98 2.34 -6.17
CA ASN A 43 10.39 2.41 -6.50
C ASN A 43 10.90 3.85 -6.43
N PHE A 44 11.01 4.36 -5.19
CA PHE A 44 11.44 5.74 -4.89
C PHE A 44 12.53 5.76 -3.83
N ASP A 45 13.32 6.84 -3.84
CA ASP A 45 14.33 7.27 -2.86
C ASP A 45 15.28 6.18 -2.33
N PHE A 46 14.77 5.27 -1.50
CA PHE A 46 15.51 4.24 -0.78
C PHE A 46 15.13 2.81 -1.17
N ALA A 47 14.22 2.64 -2.13
CA ALA A 47 13.74 1.33 -2.54
C ALA A 47 14.89 0.42 -2.94
N GLN A 48 14.83 -0.83 -2.47
CA GLN A 48 15.77 -1.87 -2.86
C GLN A 48 15.03 -2.88 -3.74
N SER A 49 15.59 -3.24 -4.89
CA SER A 49 14.94 -4.14 -5.84
C SER A 49 14.51 -5.47 -5.19
N ASP A 50 15.35 -6.02 -4.31
CA ASP A 50 15.06 -7.26 -3.58
C ASP A 50 13.88 -7.12 -2.61
N GLU A 51 13.71 -5.95 -1.98
CA GLU A 51 12.54 -5.67 -1.15
C GLU A 51 11.27 -5.54 -2.02
N LEU A 52 11.34 -4.76 -3.10
CA LEU A 52 10.21 -4.52 -3.99
C LEU A 52 9.70 -5.79 -4.68
N THR A 53 10.54 -6.80 -4.89
CA THR A 53 10.11 -8.10 -5.46
C THR A 53 9.05 -8.81 -4.60
N GLN A 54 8.91 -8.41 -3.34
CA GLN A 54 7.91 -8.95 -2.44
C GLN A 54 6.57 -8.20 -2.52
N ALA A 55 6.47 -7.07 -3.21
CA ALA A 55 5.19 -6.39 -3.40
C ALA A 55 4.28 -7.14 -4.37
N ASP A 56 2.97 -6.94 -4.26
CA ASP A 56 2.01 -7.48 -5.23
C ASP A 56 2.07 -6.67 -6.55
N ILE A 57 2.33 -5.38 -6.43
CA ILE A 57 2.45 -4.43 -7.55
C ILE A 57 3.65 -3.52 -7.27
N VAL A 58 4.45 -3.22 -8.29
CA VAL A 58 5.52 -2.23 -8.21
C VAL A 58 5.21 -1.05 -9.12
N ILE A 59 5.27 0.17 -8.59
CA ILE A 59 5.11 1.42 -9.34
C ILE A 59 6.41 2.22 -9.33
N ASN A 60 6.65 2.99 -10.39
CA ASN A 60 7.81 3.89 -10.53
C ASN A 60 7.40 5.37 -10.53
N ASP A 61 6.10 5.67 -10.62
CA ASP A 61 5.51 7.00 -10.43
C ASP A 61 4.20 6.89 -9.63
N LEU A 62 3.95 7.81 -8.68
CA LEU A 62 2.72 7.83 -7.90
C LEU A 62 1.47 8.08 -8.78
N ILE A 63 1.65 8.65 -9.98
CA ILE A 63 0.59 8.81 -10.98
C ILE A 63 -0.01 7.45 -11.38
N GLU A 64 0.77 6.38 -11.36
CA GLU A 64 0.31 5.01 -11.70
C GLU A 64 -0.78 4.51 -10.72
N LEU A 65 -0.84 5.04 -9.49
CA LEU A 65 -1.93 4.70 -8.56
C LEU A 65 -3.31 5.03 -9.13
N LYS A 66 -3.43 6.03 -10.00
CA LYS A 66 -4.69 6.41 -10.65
C LYS A 66 -5.22 5.34 -11.60
N THR A 67 -4.35 4.47 -12.12
CA THR A 67 -4.76 3.36 -12.99
C THR A 67 -5.03 2.08 -12.22
N LEU A 68 -4.50 1.96 -11.00
CA LEU A 68 -4.66 0.79 -10.13
C LEU A 68 -5.88 0.88 -9.22
N LEU A 69 -6.19 2.09 -8.75
CA LEU A 69 -7.31 2.33 -7.84
C LEU A 69 -8.57 2.71 -8.63
N PRO A 70 -9.75 2.25 -8.18
CA PRO A 70 -11.00 2.69 -8.79
C PRO A 70 -11.08 4.21 -8.68
N VAL A 71 -11.32 4.87 -9.82
CA VAL A 71 -11.60 6.29 -9.83
C VAL A 71 -12.94 6.49 -9.15
N ASN A 72 -12.95 7.06 -7.95
CA ASN A 72 -14.18 7.62 -7.40
C ASN A 72 -14.64 8.68 -8.39
N LYS A 73 -15.71 8.40 -9.14
CA LYS A 73 -16.44 9.45 -9.83
C LYS A 73 -16.80 10.45 -8.73
N LYS A 74 -16.29 11.68 -8.83
CA LYS A 74 -16.86 12.76 -8.04
C LYS A 74 -18.33 12.83 -8.47
N ASP A 75 -19.24 12.78 -7.52
CA ASP A 75 -20.61 13.15 -7.77
C ASP A 75 -20.60 14.61 -8.17
N ASP A 76 -20.61 14.88 -9.49
CA ASP A 76 -20.81 16.20 -10.06
C ASP A 76 -22.18 16.70 -9.56
N HIS A 77 -22.16 17.55 -8.52
CA HIS A 77 -23.31 18.36 -8.11
C HIS A 77 -23.43 19.57 -9.02
#